data_AF-A0A0S8CKV5-F1
#
_entry.id   AF-A0A0S8CKV5-F1
#
_cell.length_a   1.000
_cell.length_b   1.000
_cell.length_c   1.000
_cell.angle_alpha   90.00
_cell.angle_beta   90.00
_cell.angle_gamma   90.00
#
_symmetry.space_group_name_H-M   'P 1'
#
loop_
_entity.id
_entity.type
_entity.pdbx_description
1 polymer ?
#
loop_
_entity_poly.entity_id
_entity_poly.type
_entity_poly.pdbx_seq_one_letter_code
_entity_poly.pdbx_strand_id
1 'polypeptide(L)' 'MSTKSEETKKQWNITGVAIPAGVLIGLGVGFIVDNIPAGIFIGLGGGFLVMMIGMLILQFKR' A
#
# COMPACT_ATOMS: atom_id res chain seq x y z
N MET A 1 4.95 24.76 20.68
CA MET A 1 4.17 24.27 19.53
C MET A 1 4.71 22.90 19.13
N SER A 2 4.12 21.81 19.65
CA SER A 2 4.68 20.44 19.58
C SER A 2 3.60 19.44 19.17
N THR A 3 2.95 19.66 18.02
CA THR A 3 1.86 18.81 17.52
C THR A 3 2.01 18.42 16.05
N LYS A 4 3.16 18.66 15.42
CA LYS A 4 3.38 18.35 13.99
C LYS A 4 4.15 17.03 13.74
N SER A 5 4.78 16.47 14.78
CA SER A 5 5.70 15.33 14.65
C SER A 5 5.06 13.95 14.85
N GLU A 6 3.87 13.87 15.46
CA GLU A 6 3.21 12.58 15.72
C GLU A 6 2.32 12.11 14.55
N GLU A 7 1.62 13.01 13.86
CA GLU A 7 0.81 12.65 12.68
C GLU A 7 1.66 12.13 11.51
N THR A 8 2.83 12.73 11.27
CA THR A 8 3.72 12.30 10.17
C THR A 8 4.25 10.87 10.39
N LYS A 9 4.50 10.45 11.64
CA LYS A 9 4.99 9.09 11.95
C LYS A 9 3.90 8.04 11.84
N LYS A 10 2.67 8.37 12.23
CA LYS A 10 1.53 7.43 12.16
C LYS A 10 1.10 7.16 10.72
N GLN A 11 1.16 8.19 9.87
CA GLN A 11 0.84 8.11 8.45
C GLN A 11 1.84 7.23 7.67
N TRP A 12 3.14 7.31 7.95
CA TRP A 12 4.15 6.45 7.30
C TRP A 12 3.94 4.97 7.65
N ASN A 13 3.47 4.68 8.86
CA ASN A 13 3.15 3.32 9.30
C ASN A 13 2.02 2.70 8.47
N ILE A 14 1.00 3.49 8.12
CA ILE A 14 -0.13 3.05 7.28
C ILE A 14 0.32 2.84 5.83
N THR A 15 1.25 3.66 5.32
CA THR A 15 1.79 3.47 3.97
C THR A 15 2.68 2.22 3.88
N GLY A 16 3.40 1.86 4.96
CA GLY A 16 4.27 0.68 5.01
C GLY A 16 3.53 -0.66 4.95
N VAL A 17 2.25 -0.70 5.33
CA VAL A 17 1.42 -1.93 5.29
C VAL A 17 0.70 -2.14 3.95
N ALA A 18 0.66 -1.14 3.06
CA ALA A 18 -0.03 -1.25 1.77
C ALA A 18 0.59 -2.31 0.83
N ILE A 19 1.93 -2.43 0.84
CA ILE A 19 2.66 -3.42 0.05
C ILE A 19 2.38 -4.85 0.53
N PRO A 20 2.61 -5.23 1.81
CA PRO A 20 2.32 -6.58 2.27
C PRO A 20 0.81 -6.90 2.20
N ALA A 21 -0.08 -5.92 2.42
CA ALA A 21 -1.52 -6.11 2.20
C ALA A 21 -1.84 -6.42 0.73
N GLY A 22 -1.25 -5.67 -0.21
CA GLY A 22 -1.39 -5.90 -1.64
C GLY A 22 -0.89 -7.30 -2.05
N VAL A 23 0.27 -7.73 -1.55
CA VAL A 23 0.79 -9.10 -1.78
C VAL A 23 -0.18 -10.16 -1.30
N LEU A 24 -0.71 -10.03 -0.08
CA LEU A 24 -1.63 -11.02 0.50
C LEU A 24 -2.95 -11.09 -0.26
N ILE A 25 -3.51 -9.94 -0.65
CA ILE A 25 -4.71 -9.86 -1.48
C ILE A 25 -4.45 -10.48 -2.85
N GLY A 26 -3.31 -10.14 -3.47
CA GLY A 26 -2.90 -10.70 -4.76
C GLY A 26 -2.72 -12.21 -4.72
N LEU A 27 -2.13 -12.73 -3.65
CA LEU A 27 -1.98 -14.16 -3.43
C LEU A 27 -3.34 -14.85 -3.29
N GLY A 28 -4.26 -14.27 -2.51
CA GLY A 28 -5.63 -14.80 -2.37
C GLY A 28 -6.41 -14.80 -3.69
N VAL A 29 -6.32 -13.72 -4.47
CA VAL A 29 -6.95 -13.64 -5.79
C VAL A 29 -6.28 -14.61 -6.77
N GLY A 30 -4.95 -14.73 -6.74
CA GLY A 30 -4.20 -15.69 -7.55
C GLY A 30 -4.56 -17.14 -7.25
N PHE A 31 -4.91 -17.44 -5.99
CA PHE A 31 -5.42 -18.75 -5.58
C PHE A 31 -6.80 -19.07 -6.17
N ILE A 32 -7.67 -18.06 -6.32
CA ILE A 32 -9.01 -18.24 -6.89
C ILE A 32 -8.94 -18.43 -8.42
N VAL A 33 -7.96 -17.82 -9.07
CA VAL A 33 -7.81 -17.81 -10.54
C VAL A 33 -6.84 -18.92 -11.02
N ASP A 34 -6.35 -19.78 -10.12
CA ASP A 34 -5.30 -20.79 -10.39
C ASP A 34 -4.05 -20.20 -11.05
N ASN A 35 -3.79 -18.92 -10.84
CA ASN A 35 -2.67 -18.17 -11.40
C ASN A 35 -2.02 -17.31 -10.32
N ILE A 36 -1.37 -18.00 -9.39
CA ILE A 36 -0.66 -17.42 -8.24
C ILE A 36 0.33 -16.32 -8.67
N PRO A 37 1.18 -16.50 -9.70
CA PRO A 37 2.11 -15.46 -10.11
C PRO A 37 1.38 -14.19 -10.54
N ALA A 38 0.36 -14.31 -11.40
CA ALA A 38 -0.41 -13.17 -11.87
C ALA A 38 -1.12 -12.45 -10.72
N GLY A 39 -1.72 -13.19 -9.80
CA GLY A 39 -2.35 -12.63 -8.61
C GLY A 39 -1.36 -11.84 -7.75
N ILE A 40 -0.19 -12.40 -7.46
CA ILE A 40 0.86 -11.72 -6.67
C ILE A 40 1.35 -10.47 -7.39
N PHE A 41 1.60 -10.51 -8.70
CA PHE A 41 2.04 -9.34 -9.46
C PHE A 41 0.98 -8.23 -9.48
N ILE A 42 -0.30 -8.58 -9.62
CA ILE A 42 -1.41 -7.62 -9.56
C ILE A 42 -1.55 -7.05 -8.14
N GLY A 43 -1.42 -7.88 -7.12
CA GLY A 43 -1.47 -7.45 -5.72
C GLY A 43 -0.31 -6.53 -5.33
N LEU A 44 0.92 -6.88 -5.72
CA LEU A 44 2.10 -6.03 -5.54
C LEU A 44 1.97 -4.72 -6.29
N GLY A 45 1.63 -4.78 -7.58
CA GLY A 45 1.45 -3.60 -8.42
C GLY A 45 0.35 -2.68 -7.88
N GLY A 46 -0.78 -3.25 -7.46
CA GLY A 46 -1.88 -2.52 -6.83
C GLY A 46 -1.49 -1.89 -5.48
N GLY A 47 -0.81 -2.64 -4.61
CA GLY A 47 -0.30 -2.13 -3.34
C GLY A 47 0.70 -0.98 -3.53
N PHE A 48 1.58 -1.09 -4.53
CA PHE A 48 2.53 -0.03 -4.89
C PHE A 48 1.83 1.21 -5.44
N LEU A 49 0.81 1.03 -6.29
CA LEU A 49 -0.03 2.12 -6.81
C LEU A 49 -0.76 2.87 -5.69
N VAL A 50 -1.39 2.17 -4.76
CA VAL A 50 -2.08 2.76 -3.62
C VAL A 50 -1.11 3.56 -2.73
N MET A 51 0.08 2.99 -2.46
CA MET A 51 1.14 3.69 -1.74
C MET A 51 1.60 4.95 -2.49
N MET A 52 1.85 4.86 -3.80
CA MET A 52 2.30 5.98 -4.62
C MET A 52 1.26 7.10 -4.66
N ILE A 53 0.00 6.76 -4.87
CA ILE A 53 -1.12 7.72 -4.89
C ILE A 53 -1.30 8.33 -3.49
N GLY A 54 -1.28 7.52 -2.43
CA GLY A 54 -1.38 8.00 -1.06
C GLY A 54 -0.26 8.99 -0.71
N MET A 55 0.98 8.68 -1.09
CA MET A 55 2.13 9.55 -0.91
C MET A 55 2.01 10.84 -1.74
N LEU A 56 1.54 10.75 -2.99
CA LEU A 56 1.36 11.89 -3.89
C LEU A 56 0.30 12.87 -3.37
N ILE A 57 -0.86 12.36 -2.93
CA ILE A 57 -1.93 13.17 -2.35
C ILE A 57 -1.43 13.88 -1.08
N LEU A 58 -0.64 13.19 -0.26
CA LEU A 58 -0.08 13.75 0.96
C LEU A 58 1.00 14.81 0.74
N GLN A 59 1.82 14.65 -0.30
CA GLN A 59 2.78 15.67 -0.72
C GLN A 59 2.08 16.94 -1.20
N PHE A 60 0.98 16.82 -1.95
CA PHE A 60 0.21 17.98 -2.45
C PHE A 60 -0.57 18.73 -1.36
N LYS A 61 -0.89 18.06 -0.24
CA LYS A 61 -1.64 18.66 0.87
C LYS A 61 -0.74 19.35 1.91
N ARG A 62 0.58 19.23 1.77
CA ARG A 62 1.58 19.74 2.73
C ARG A 62 2.16 21.07 2.29
#